data_AF-A0A7I9UWX5-F1
#
_entry.id   AF-A0A7I9UWX5-F1
#
_cell.length_a   1.000
_cell.length_b   1.000
_cell.length_c   1.000
_cell.angle_alpha   90.00
_cell.angle_beta   90.00
_cell.angle_gamma   90.00
#
_symmetry.space_group_name_H-M   'P 1'
#
loop_
_entity.id
_entity.type
_entity.pdbx_description
1 polymer ?
#
loop_
_entity_poly.entity_id
_entity_poly.type
_entity_poly.pdbx_seq_one_letter_code
_entity_poly.pdbx_strand_id
1 'polypeptide(L)' 'MSDAAKNDAEKKPLLTVVKGNPTATELAALTAVVVARASGGAGESRPAVRNDWGRPVDRLRRNWASPTSFYHELW' A
#
# COMPACT_ATOMS: atom_id res chain seq x y z
N MET A 1 -23.80 -26.83 24.74
CA MET A 1 -23.60 -25.83 23.68
C MET A 1 -23.69 -24.45 24.31
N SER A 2 -22.55 -23.91 24.75
CA SER A 2 -22.46 -22.63 25.46
C SER A 2 -21.14 -21.97 25.05
N ASP A 3 -21.09 -21.55 23.80
CA ASP A 3 -19.95 -20.88 23.20
C ASP A 3 -20.43 -19.57 22.55
N ALA A 4 -19.55 -18.58 22.44
CA ALA A 4 -19.71 -17.29 21.73
C ALA A 4 -20.07 -16.01 22.54
N ALA A 5 -20.02 -15.98 23.87
CA ALA A 5 -20.23 -14.73 24.64
C ALA A 5 -19.00 -14.22 25.41
N LYS A 6 -17.83 -14.84 25.26
CA LYS A 6 -16.63 -14.51 26.02
C LYS A 6 -15.41 -14.57 25.10
N ASN A 7 -15.01 -13.42 24.53
CA ASN A 7 -13.62 -13.04 24.20
C ASN A 7 -13.51 -11.78 23.29
N ASP A 8 -14.32 -10.74 23.52
CA ASP A 8 -14.09 -9.39 22.94
C ASP A 8 -13.46 -8.42 23.96
N ALA A 9 -13.01 -8.93 25.11
CA ALA A 9 -12.66 -8.14 26.29
C ALA A 9 -11.36 -7.32 26.19
N GLU A 10 -10.65 -7.27 25.05
CA GLU A 10 -9.39 -6.51 24.96
C GLU A 10 -8.96 -6.06 23.55
N LYS A 11 -9.89 -5.93 22.59
CA LYS A 11 -9.54 -5.32 21.30
C LYS A 11 -9.66 -3.81 21.40
N LYS A 12 -8.52 -3.12 21.42
CA LYS A 12 -8.48 -1.65 21.27
C LYS A 12 -9.30 -1.25 20.03
N PRO A 13 -10.16 -0.22 20.11
CA PRO A 13 -10.96 0.20 18.97
C PRO A 13 -10.04 0.59 17.80
N LEU A 14 -10.41 0.16 16.59
CA LEU A 14 -9.64 0.43 15.37
C LEU A 14 -9.55 1.94 15.08
N LEU A 15 -10.62 2.67 15.40
CA LEU A 15 -10.78 4.10 15.14
C LEU A 15 -11.42 4.75 16.37
N THR A 16 -11.05 5.99 16.68
CA THR A 16 -11.64 6.77 17.77
C THR A 16 -11.92 8.18 17.29
N VAL A 17 -13.14 8.66 17.55
CA VAL A 17 -13.54 10.03 17.24
C VAL A 17 -12.99 10.95 18.32
N VAL A 18 -11.98 11.75 17.98
CA VAL A 18 -11.35 12.68 18.93
C VAL A 18 -12.15 14.00 19.05
N LYS A 19 -12.91 14.37 18.01
CA LYS A 19 -13.69 15.61 17.96
C LYS A 19 -14.93 15.46 17.08
N GLY A 20 -16.02 16.14 17.48
CA GLY A 20 -17.30 16.14 16.77
C GLY A 20 -18.25 15.05 17.28
N ASN A 21 -19.50 15.09 16.85
CA ASN A 21 -20.52 14.09 17.15
C ASN A 21 -21.16 13.61 15.83
N PRO A 22 -20.51 12.68 15.10
CA PRO A 22 -21.04 12.20 13.84
C PRO A 22 -22.38 11.49 14.07
N THR A 23 -23.29 11.66 13.13
CA THR A 23 -24.52 10.88 13.10
C THR A 23 -24.19 9.40 12.85
N ALA A 24 -25.11 8.50 13.21
CA ALA A 24 -24.93 7.06 12.99
C ALA A 24 -24.66 6.72 11.52
N THR A 25 -25.29 7.44 10.59
CA THR A 25 -25.10 7.29 9.14
C THR A 25 -23.67 7.65 8.71
N GLU A 26 -23.13 8.75 9.21
CA GLU A 26 -21.77 9.19 8.88
C GLU A 26 -20.71 8.22 9.45
N LEU A 27 -20.93 7.73 10.67
CA LEU A 27 -20.05 6.74 11.28
C LEU A 27 -20.07 5.40 10.52
N ALA A 28 -21.25 4.98 10.04
CA ALA A 28 -21.38 3.79 9.20
C ALA A 28 -20.65 3.95 7.87
N ALA A 29 -20.78 5.12 7.22
CA ALA A 29 -20.06 5.43 5.98
C ALA A 29 -18.54 5.36 6.18
N LEU A 30 -18.02 5.95 7.27
CA LEU A 30 -16.59 5.89 7.58
C LEU A 30 -16.11 4.45 7.80
N THR A 31 -16.89 3.67 8.56
CA THR A 31 -16.59 2.26 8.83
C THR A 31 -16.57 1.44 7.54
N ALA A 32 -17.54 1.67 6.65
CA ALA A 32 -17.62 1.00 5.36
C ALA A 32 -16.38 1.26 4.49
N VAL A 33 -15.86 2.49 4.46
CA VAL A 33 -14.62 2.82 3.73
C VAL A 33 -13.42 2.08 4.32
N VAL A 34 -13.29 2.07 5.65
CA VAL A 34 -12.18 1.39 6.31
C VAL A 34 -12.22 -0.11 6.09
N VAL A 35 -13.40 -0.72 6.21
CA VAL A 35 -13.62 -2.14 5.92
C VAL A 35 -13.34 -2.43 4.45
N ALA A 36 -13.86 -1.63 3.52
CA ALA A 36 -13.62 -1.82 2.08
C ALA A 36 -12.13 -1.74 1.72
N ARG A 37 -11.37 -0.86 2.38
CA ARG A 37 -9.92 -0.76 2.16
C ARG A 37 -9.15 -1.92 2.76
N ALA A 38 -9.59 -2.42 3.92
CA ALA A 38 -9.02 -3.61 4.55
C ALA A 38 -9.37 -4.90 3.80
N SER A 39 -10.57 -5.00 3.22
CA SER A 39 -11.04 -6.12 2.42
C SER A 39 -10.56 -6.09 0.97
N GLY A 40 -10.06 -4.94 0.51
CA GLY A 40 -9.36 -4.78 -0.77
C GLY A 40 -8.03 -5.51 -0.75
N GLY A 41 -8.08 -6.84 -0.65
CA GLY A 41 -6.97 -7.72 -0.87
C GLY A 41 -6.31 -7.38 -2.19
N ALA A 42 -4.98 -7.29 -2.14
CA ALA A 42 -4.04 -7.09 -3.25
C ALA A 42 -4.76 -7.05 -4.60
N GLY A 43 -5.02 -5.83 -5.11
CA GLY A 43 -5.51 -5.68 -6.47
C GLY A 43 -4.65 -6.57 -7.37
N GLU A 44 -5.32 -7.36 -8.23
CA GLU A 44 -4.80 -8.45 -9.06
C GLU A 44 -3.30 -8.63 -8.88
N SER A 45 -2.85 -9.75 -8.28
CA SER A 45 -1.43 -10.09 -8.10
C SER A 45 -0.76 -10.21 -9.48
N ARG A 46 -0.59 -9.06 -10.12
CA ARG A 46 0.11 -8.88 -11.36
C ARG A 46 1.54 -9.25 -11.01
N PRO A 47 2.20 -10.08 -11.83
CA PRO A 47 3.61 -10.34 -11.67
C PRO A 47 4.30 -9.01 -11.41
N ALA A 48 5.05 -8.92 -10.31
CA ALA A 48 5.79 -7.73 -10.00
C ALA A 48 6.59 -7.34 -11.25
N VAL A 49 6.55 -6.05 -11.62
CA VAL A 49 7.35 -5.57 -12.74
C VAL A 49 8.78 -6.00 -12.48
N ARG A 50 9.37 -6.71 -13.45
CA ARG A 50 10.73 -7.22 -13.30
C ARG A 50 11.66 -6.06 -12.95
N ASN A 51 12.44 -6.23 -11.89
CA ASN A 51 13.43 -5.24 -11.52
C ASN A 51 14.57 -5.26 -12.55
N ASP A 52 14.68 -4.18 -13.30
CA ASP A 52 15.67 -4.02 -14.36
C ASP A 52 16.90 -3.24 -13.90
N TRP A 53 16.92 -2.80 -12.65
CA TRP A 53 18.06 -2.11 -12.04
C TRP A 53 19.16 -3.10 -11.67
N GLY A 54 20.41 -2.77 -12.04
CA GLY A 54 21.59 -3.50 -11.58
C GLY A 54 21.80 -4.86 -12.25
N ARG A 55 21.25 -5.08 -13.45
CA ARG A 55 21.44 -6.34 -14.17
C ARG A 55 22.92 -6.50 -14.55
N PRO A 56 23.51 -7.71 -14.53
CA PRO A 56 24.91 -7.91 -14.92
C PRO A 56 25.24 -7.41 -16.34
N VAL A 57 24.26 -7.47 -17.26
CA VAL A 57 24.36 -6.90 -18.62
C VAL A 57 24.53 -5.38 -18.62
N ASP A 58 24.07 -4.68 -17.59
CA ASP A 58 24.22 -3.22 -17.49
C ASP A 58 25.70 -2.82 -17.33
N ARG A 59 26.54 -3.72 -16.80
CA ARG A 59 28.01 -3.52 -16.72
C ARG A 59 28.68 -3.54 -18.09
N LEU A 60 28.05 -4.18 -19.07
CA LEU A 60 28.58 -4.35 -20.42
C LEU A 60 28.09 -3.26 -21.37
N ARG A 61 27.07 -2.48 -21.00
CA ARG A 61 26.57 -1.37 -21.81
C ARG A 61 27.61 -0.26 -21.79
N ARG A 62 28.08 0.15 -22.97
CA ARG A 62 28.92 1.35 -23.11
C ARG A 62 28.11 2.57 -22.67
N ASN A 63 28.35 2.97 -21.43
CA ASN A 63 28.15 4.30 -20.87
C ASN A 63 26.93 5.10 -21.40
N TRP A 64 25.76 4.50 -21.51
CA TRP A 64 24.56 5.20 -22.04
C TRP A 64 23.75 5.92 -20.95
N ALA A 65 24.09 5.72 -19.67
CA ALA A 65 23.37 6.27 -18.52
C ALA A 65 24.30 6.74 -17.39
N SER A 66 25.59 7.03 -17.67
CA SER A 66 26.42 7.72 -16.68
C SER A 66 26.04 9.19 -16.62
N PRO A 67 26.20 9.85 -15.46
CA PRO A 67 26.06 11.31 -15.38
C PRO A 67 26.97 12.05 -16.40
N THR A 68 28.07 11.43 -16.82
CA THR A 68 29.00 11.97 -17.83
C THR A 68 28.59 11.69 -19.29
N SER A 69 27.58 10.86 -19.54
CA SER A 69 27.20 10.45 -20.90
C SER A 69 26.59 11.57 -21.73
N PHE A 70 25.87 12.51 -21.08
CA PHE A 70 25.29 13.67 -21.75
C PHE A 70 26.33 14.70 -22.24
N TYR A 71 27.61 14.56 -21.84
CA TYR A 71 28.68 15.47 -22.27
C TYR A 71 29.37 15.04 -23.58
N HIS A 72 29.09 13.83 -24.09
CA HIS A 72 29.76 13.28 -25.27
C HIS A 72 28.90 13.34 -26.55
N GLU A 73 27.69 13.91 -26.52
CA GLU A 73 26.79 14.09 -27.69
C GLU A 73 26.65 15.56 -28.12
N LEU A 74 27.74 16.33 -28.05
CA LEU A 74 27.83 17.68 -28.61
C LEU A 74 28.95 17.72 -29.65
N TRP A 75 28.69 17.14 -30.83
CA TRP A 75 29.04 17.65 -32.17
C TRP A 75 28.63 16.64 -33.24
#